data_AF-A0A7C4X4S9-F1
#
_entry.id   AF-A0A7C4X4S9-F1
#
_cell.length_a   1.000
_cell.length_b   1.000
_cell.length_c   1.000
_cell.angle_alpha   90.00
_cell.angle_beta   90.00
_cell.angle_gamma   90.00
#
_symmetry.space_group_name_H-M   'P 1'
#
loop_
_entity.id
_entity.type
_entity.pdbx_description
1 polymer ?
#
loop_
_entity_poly.entity_id
_entity_poly.type
_entity_poly.pdbx_seq_one_letter_code
_entity_poly.pdbx_strand_id
1 'polypeptide(L)'
;MPEQLIVKNLPFIKILPHWAQELSYKYCSKTANLYILYGNIRDFLPHKMDEDEFIFVKLQNYISEVLFGNRDIIIFWDRSSGISFCTPEMHREYVKTIKEKYPDYSEADIFSSDPAVAFKLLEKYFLINIPQKKRIVLIIDYAETIIPADDIARLDETDRYCFVTLNRWSHDPLFTQGDVSIILFSE
;
A
#
# COMPACT_ATOMS: atom_id res chain seq x y z
N MET A 1 -21.24 1.03 -10.14
CA MET A 1 -20.64 0.39 -8.95
C MET A 1 -19.79 1.33 -8.09
N PRO A 2 -18.99 2.29 -8.62
CA PRO A 2 -18.25 3.28 -7.81
C PRO A 2 -19.14 4.11 -6.88
N GLU A 3 -20.24 4.65 -7.42
CA GLU A 3 -21.23 5.40 -6.64
C GLU A 3 -21.84 4.56 -5.51
N GLN A 4 -21.95 3.23 -5.69
CA GLN A 4 -22.47 2.35 -4.63
C GLN A 4 -21.48 2.21 -3.47
N LEU A 5 -20.16 2.17 -3.71
CA LEU A 5 -19.17 2.09 -2.64
C LEU A 5 -19.06 3.41 -1.88
N ILE A 6 -19.04 4.55 -2.59
CA ILE A 6 -19.03 5.86 -1.95
C ILE A 6 -20.29 6.05 -1.10
N VAL A 7 -21.48 5.82 -1.67
CA VAL A 7 -22.75 5.99 -0.95
C VAL A 7 -22.84 5.06 0.26
N LYS A 8 -22.40 3.80 0.13
CA LYS A 8 -22.37 2.82 1.22
C LYS A 8 -21.50 3.26 2.38
N ASN A 9 -20.33 3.83 2.11
CA ASN A 9 -19.37 4.22 3.15
C ASN A 9 -19.47 5.71 3.55
N LEU A 10 -20.36 6.48 2.92
CA LEU A 10 -20.45 7.93 3.12
C LEU A 10 -20.62 8.37 4.59
N PRO A 11 -21.43 7.70 5.44
CA PRO A 11 -21.53 8.07 6.85
C PRO A 11 -20.20 7.95 7.58
N PHE A 12 -19.43 6.90 7.29
CA PHE A 12 -18.10 6.70 7.85
C PHE A 12 -17.09 7.70 7.29
N ILE A 13 -17.10 7.95 5.98
CA ILE A 13 -16.17 8.91 5.35
C ILE A 13 -16.33 10.30 5.96
N LYS A 14 -17.57 10.74 6.24
CA LYS A 14 -17.84 12.09 6.78
C LYS A 14 -17.26 12.36 8.17
N ILE A 15 -16.97 11.33 8.96
CA ILE A 15 -16.40 11.49 10.31
C ILE A 15 -14.87 11.43 10.34
N LEU A 16 -14.22 11.12 9.21
CA LEU A 16 -12.77 11.06 9.09
C LEU A 16 -12.16 12.48 9.00
N PRO A 17 -10.87 12.66 9.34
CA PRO A 17 -10.16 13.90 9.04
C PRO A 17 -10.10 14.14 7.53
N HIS A 18 -10.02 15.41 7.11
CA HIS A 18 -10.19 15.82 5.71
C HIS A 18 -9.33 15.02 4.72
N TRP A 19 -8.03 14.85 5.01
CA TRP A 19 -7.12 14.08 4.17
C TRP A 19 -7.57 12.62 3.95
N ALA A 20 -8.13 12.00 4.99
CA ALA A 20 -8.61 10.62 4.95
C ALA A 20 -9.94 10.52 4.21
N GLN A 21 -10.75 11.58 4.24
CA GLN A 21 -11.94 11.67 3.39
C GLN A 21 -11.56 11.68 1.92
N GLU A 22 -10.59 12.52 1.53
CA GLU A 22 -10.14 12.61 0.14
C GLU A 22 -9.61 11.26 -0.36
N LEU A 23 -8.74 10.61 0.41
CA LEU A 23 -8.23 9.28 0.08
C LEU A 23 -9.37 8.28 -0.06
N SER A 24 -10.32 8.27 0.88
CA SER A 24 -11.47 7.35 0.86
C SER A 24 -12.37 7.56 -0.35
N TYR A 25 -12.62 8.80 -0.76
CA TYR A 25 -13.39 9.11 -1.96
C TYR A 25 -12.68 8.64 -3.23
N LYS A 26 -11.38 8.91 -3.36
CA LYS A 26 -10.57 8.47 -4.51
C LYS A 26 -10.44 6.95 -4.56
N TYR A 27 -10.28 6.29 -3.42
CA TYR A 27 -10.28 4.83 -3.34
C TYR A 27 -11.64 4.23 -3.75
N CYS A 28 -12.73 4.76 -3.20
CA CYS A 28 -14.07 4.24 -3.48
C CYS A 28 -14.56 4.52 -4.90
N SER A 29 -13.98 5.51 -5.61
CA SER A 29 -14.29 5.75 -7.03
C SER A 29 -13.78 4.63 -7.95
N LYS A 30 -12.80 3.83 -7.51
CA LYS A 30 -12.15 2.77 -8.30
C LYS A 30 -11.59 3.27 -9.64
N THR A 31 -11.24 4.56 -9.73
CA THR A 31 -10.67 5.18 -10.95
C THR A 31 -9.15 5.27 -10.91
N ALA A 32 -8.55 5.11 -9.72
CA ALA A 32 -7.12 5.11 -9.50
C ALA A 32 -6.75 3.97 -8.54
N ASN A 33 -5.48 3.62 -8.53
CA ASN A 33 -4.90 2.65 -7.62
C ASN A 33 -3.54 3.11 -7.07
N LEU A 34 -2.98 4.22 -7.55
CA LEU A 34 -1.75 4.82 -7.03
C LEU A 34 -2.09 6.16 -6.37
N TYR A 35 -1.66 6.31 -5.12
CA TYR A 35 -1.93 7.48 -4.28
C TYR A 35 -0.64 7.99 -3.66
N ILE A 36 -0.57 9.31 -3.46
CA ILE A 36 0.51 9.94 -2.71
C ILE A 36 -0.12 10.65 -1.51
N LEU A 37 0.34 10.32 -0.31
CA LEU A 37 0.08 11.06 0.92
C LEU A 37 1.37 11.76 1.32
N TYR A 38 1.26 13.06 1.57
CA TYR A 38 2.40 13.90 1.88
C TYR A 38 2.11 14.92 2.99
N GLY A 39 3.18 15.51 3.52
CA GLY A 39 3.15 16.46 4.64
C GLY A 39 3.66 15.81 5.92
N ASN A 40 3.10 16.15 7.07
CA ASN A 40 3.56 15.64 8.37
C ASN A 40 3.08 14.20 8.65
N ILE A 41 3.53 13.26 7.82
CA ILE A 41 3.09 11.86 7.78
C ILE A 41 3.76 10.98 8.84
N ARG A 42 4.85 11.45 9.45
CA ARG A 42 5.65 10.73 10.45
C ARG A 42 5.22 11.02 11.89
N ASP A 43 4.36 12.01 12.09
CA ASP A 43 3.74 12.28 13.38
C ASP A 43 2.63 11.29 13.73
N PHE A 44 2.32 11.20 15.02
CA PHE A 44 1.19 10.42 15.48
C PHE A 44 -0.11 11.16 15.28
N LEU A 45 -1.10 10.48 14.72
CA LEU A 45 -2.43 11.01 14.52
C LEU A 45 -3.35 10.62 15.68
N PRO A 46 -4.22 11.53 16.14
CA PRO A 46 -5.23 11.20 17.11
C PRO A 46 -6.19 10.18 16.50
N HIS A 47 -6.38 9.08 17.21
CA HIS A 47 -7.30 8.01 16.88
C HIS A 47 -8.20 7.74 18.08
N LYS A 48 -9.50 7.76 17.83
CA LYS A 48 -10.53 7.56 18.84
C LYS A 48 -11.04 6.13 18.71
N MET A 49 -10.68 5.26 19.65
CA MET A 49 -11.15 3.87 19.68
C MET A 49 -12.56 3.77 20.27
N ASP A 50 -12.82 4.51 21.35
CA ASP A 50 -14.10 4.57 22.07
C ASP A 50 -14.47 6.02 22.43
N GLU A 51 -15.69 6.28 22.91
CA GLU A 51 -16.18 7.64 23.21
C GLU A 51 -15.27 8.44 24.16
N ASP A 52 -14.46 7.77 24.99
CA ASP A 52 -13.59 8.37 26.01
C ASP A 52 -12.09 8.03 25.89
N GLU A 53 -11.65 7.22 24.91
CA GLU A 53 -10.23 6.89 24.70
C GLU A 53 -9.67 7.52 23.42
N PHE A 54 -8.71 8.42 23.61
CA PHE A 54 -7.87 8.98 22.55
C PHE A 54 -6.48 8.37 22.64
N ILE A 55 -6.10 7.62 21.61
CA ILE A 55 -4.74 7.13 21.43
C ILE A 55 -4.09 7.85 20.25
N PHE A 56 -2.77 7.88 20.25
CA PHE A 56 -1.97 8.43 19.16
C PHE A 56 -1.34 7.28 18.40
N VAL A 57 -1.68 7.14 17.12
CA VAL A 57 -1.20 6.03 16.27
C VAL A 57 -0.43 6.57 15.08
N LYS A 58 0.54 5.79 14.58
CA LYS A 58 1.24 6.11 13.33
C LYS A 58 0.25 6.17 12.17
N LEU A 59 0.49 7.02 11.19
CA LEU A 59 -0.36 7.13 10.00
C LEU A 59 -0.57 5.77 9.30
N GLN A 60 0.49 4.95 9.21
CA GLN A 60 0.41 3.60 8.65
C GLN A 60 -0.63 2.71 9.37
N ASN A 61 -0.64 2.74 10.70
CA ASN A 61 -1.62 2.01 11.50
C ASN A 61 -3.02 2.60 11.31
N TYR A 62 -3.14 3.94 11.31
CA TYR A 62 -4.41 4.60 11.04
C TYR A 62 -4.99 4.16 9.69
N ILE A 63 -4.21 4.16 8.61
CA ILE A 63 -4.68 3.75 7.29
C ILE A 63 -5.08 2.27 7.31
N SER A 64 -4.23 1.41 7.87
CA SER A 64 -4.45 -0.04 7.87
C SER A 64 -5.69 -0.43 8.66
N GLU A 65 -5.85 0.14 9.84
CA GLU A 65 -6.93 -0.18 10.78
C GLU A 65 -8.22 0.58 10.47
N VAL A 66 -8.14 1.90 10.30
CA VAL A 66 -9.33 2.74 10.15
C VAL A 66 -9.88 2.68 8.73
N LEU A 67 -9.03 2.80 7.71
CA LEU A 67 -9.50 2.86 6.33
C LEU A 67 -9.68 1.47 5.72
N PHE A 68 -8.79 0.54 6.07
CA PHE A 68 -8.80 -0.81 5.51
C PHE A 68 -9.24 -1.90 6.51
N GLY A 69 -9.44 -1.61 7.80
CA GLY A 69 -9.98 -2.57 8.76
C GLY A 69 -9.09 -3.79 9.02
N ASN A 70 -7.79 -3.72 8.75
CA ASN A 70 -6.83 -4.83 8.87
C ASN A 70 -7.26 -6.10 8.11
N ARG A 71 -7.99 -5.95 6.98
CA ARG A 71 -8.50 -7.09 6.19
C ARG A 71 -7.75 -7.31 4.89
N ASP A 72 -7.77 -8.57 4.48
CA ASP A 72 -7.17 -9.14 3.27
C ASP A 72 -5.65 -9.06 3.27
N ILE A 73 -5.05 -8.20 2.45
CA ILE A 73 -3.59 -8.07 2.32
C ILE A 73 -3.22 -6.61 2.49
N ILE A 74 -2.44 -6.32 3.53
CA ILE A 74 -1.85 -5.01 3.77
C ILE A 74 -0.35 -5.20 3.98
N ILE A 75 0.42 -4.65 3.06
CA ILE A 75 1.88 -4.77 2.96
C ILE A 75 2.49 -3.41 3.23
N PHE A 76 3.59 -3.43 3.95
CA PHE A 76 4.45 -2.28 4.17
C PHE A 76 5.79 -2.53 3.51
N TRP A 77 6.36 -1.49 2.93
CA TRP A 77 7.70 -1.53 2.39
C TRP A 77 8.42 -0.21 2.66
N ASP A 78 9.67 -0.31 3.09
CA ASP A 78 10.59 0.82 3.15
C ASP A 78 12.02 0.36 2.87
N ARG A 79 12.88 1.29 2.46
CA ARG A 79 14.25 0.99 2.04
C ARG A 79 15.15 0.50 3.18
N SER A 80 14.76 0.71 4.44
CA SER A 80 15.49 0.23 5.63
C SER A 80 15.04 -1.16 6.07
N SER A 81 13.75 -1.45 6.07
CA SER A 81 13.18 -2.68 6.67
C SER A 81 12.76 -3.73 5.66
N GLY A 82 12.55 -3.34 4.40
CA GLY A 82 12.05 -4.22 3.35
C GLY A 82 10.57 -4.57 3.50
N ILE A 83 10.17 -5.76 3.05
CA ILE A 83 8.76 -6.18 3.03
C ILE A 83 8.31 -6.59 4.43
N SER A 84 7.24 -5.98 4.93
CA SER A 84 6.53 -6.40 6.15
C SER A 84 5.01 -6.33 5.97
N PHE A 85 4.25 -6.76 6.97
CA PHE A 85 2.80 -6.93 6.87
C PHE A 85 2.08 -6.37 8.09
N CYS A 86 0.84 -5.95 7.90
CA CYS A 86 0.00 -5.40 8.97
C CYS A 86 -0.27 -6.41 10.09
N THR A 87 -0.39 -7.70 9.79
CA THR A 87 -0.63 -8.74 10.81
C THR A 87 0.30 -9.96 10.64
N PRO A 88 0.57 -10.69 11.73
CA PRO A 88 1.33 -11.94 11.68
C PRO A 88 0.70 -13.00 10.76
N GLU A 89 -0.63 -13.01 10.64
CA GLU A 89 -1.37 -13.93 9.76
C GLU A 89 -1.06 -13.65 8.29
N MET A 90 -1.10 -12.38 7.88
CA MET A 90 -0.76 -11.95 6.51
C MET A 90 0.69 -12.31 6.18
N HIS A 91 1.60 -12.09 7.12
CA HIS A 91 3.00 -12.49 6.98
C HIS A 91 3.16 -14.00 6.75
N ARG A 92 2.52 -14.84 7.58
CA ARG A 92 2.58 -16.30 7.44
C ARG A 92 2.03 -16.77 6.09
N GLU A 93 0.91 -16.20 5.66
CA GLU A 93 0.28 -16.55 4.38
C GLU A 93 1.13 -16.14 3.18
N TYR A 94 1.77 -14.97 3.24
CA TYR A 94 2.73 -14.53 2.23
C TYR A 94 3.91 -15.49 2.09
N VAL A 95 4.59 -15.79 3.21
CA VAL A 95 5.75 -16.70 3.22
C VAL A 95 5.37 -18.07 2.68
N LYS A 96 4.24 -18.62 3.13
CA LYS A 96 3.72 -19.90 2.64
C LYS A 96 3.50 -19.86 1.14
N THR A 97 2.77 -18.86 0.64
CA THR A 97 2.44 -18.71 -0.78
C THR A 97 3.70 -18.60 -1.65
N ILE A 98 4.66 -17.77 -1.25
CA ILE A 98 5.89 -17.56 -2.01
C ILE A 98 6.75 -18.82 -2.01
N LYS A 99 6.94 -19.49 -0.86
CA LYS A 99 7.72 -20.73 -0.80
C LYS A 99 7.09 -21.87 -1.62
N GLU A 100 5.76 -21.94 -1.67
CA GLU A 100 5.04 -22.94 -2.47
C GLU A 100 5.11 -22.66 -3.99
N LYS A 101 5.03 -21.40 -4.41
CA LYS A 101 4.95 -21.01 -5.83
C LYS A 101 6.29 -20.70 -6.47
N TYR A 102 7.25 -20.21 -5.68
CA TYR A 102 8.55 -19.74 -6.13
C TYR A 102 9.65 -20.19 -5.15
N PRO A 103 9.95 -21.50 -5.08
CA PRO A 103 10.89 -22.07 -4.11
C PRO A 103 12.33 -21.59 -4.28
N ASP A 104 12.67 -21.01 -5.43
CA ASP A 104 14.00 -20.51 -5.74
C ASP A 104 14.35 -19.19 -5.03
N TYR A 105 13.38 -18.47 -4.47
CA TYR A 105 13.66 -17.26 -3.70
C TYR A 105 14.24 -17.61 -2.34
N SER A 106 15.37 -16.98 -2.02
CA SER A 106 15.98 -17.09 -0.69
C SER A 106 15.15 -16.33 0.35
N GLU A 107 15.40 -16.60 1.63
CA GLU A 107 14.74 -15.87 2.72
C GLU A 107 15.06 -14.36 2.69
N ALA A 108 16.26 -13.99 2.23
CA ALA A 108 16.65 -12.60 2.05
C ALA A 108 15.85 -11.92 0.92
N ASP A 109 15.55 -12.64 -0.16
CA ASP A 109 14.75 -12.10 -1.26
C ASP A 109 13.29 -11.88 -0.85
N ILE A 110 12.74 -12.79 -0.04
CA ILE A 110 11.34 -12.76 0.43
C ILE A 110 11.03 -11.47 1.20
N PHE A 111 12.04 -10.91 1.88
CA PHE A 111 11.91 -9.70 2.70
C PHE A 111 12.84 -8.57 2.24
N SER A 112 13.24 -8.58 0.97
CA SER A 112 14.26 -7.66 0.48
C SER A 112 13.87 -6.19 0.64
N SER A 113 14.85 -5.38 1.04
CA SER A 113 14.78 -3.92 0.99
C SER A 113 15.31 -3.33 -0.33
N ASP A 114 15.82 -4.18 -1.23
CA ASP A 114 16.10 -3.78 -2.61
C ASP A 114 14.75 -3.69 -3.37
N PRO A 115 14.35 -2.50 -3.86
CA PRO A 115 13.07 -2.34 -4.52
C PRO A 115 12.97 -3.15 -5.83
N ALA A 116 14.08 -3.43 -6.52
CA ALA A 116 14.05 -4.24 -7.73
C ALA A 116 13.65 -5.70 -7.44
N VAL A 117 14.14 -6.25 -6.33
CA VAL A 117 13.79 -7.59 -5.87
C VAL A 117 12.39 -7.60 -5.26
N ALA A 118 12.13 -6.65 -4.36
CA ALA A 118 10.87 -6.56 -3.62
C ALA A 118 9.68 -6.35 -4.55
N PHE A 119 9.73 -5.36 -5.46
CA PHE A 119 8.59 -5.05 -6.33
C PHE A 119 8.29 -6.19 -7.29
N LYS A 120 9.31 -6.84 -7.84
CA LYS A 120 9.15 -8.02 -8.69
C LYS A 120 8.47 -9.17 -7.94
N LEU A 121 8.81 -9.39 -6.66
CA LEU A 121 8.21 -10.45 -5.85
C LEU A 121 6.78 -10.10 -5.40
N LEU A 122 6.55 -8.86 -4.99
CA LEU A 122 5.24 -8.35 -4.62
C LEU A 122 4.27 -8.42 -5.79
N GLU A 123 4.70 -8.06 -6.99
CA GLU A 123 3.87 -8.20 -8.19
C GLU A 123 3.44 -9.65 -8.43
N LYS A 124 4.36 -10.61 -8.32
CA LYS A 124 4.02 -12.03 -8.40
C LYS A 124 2.98 -12.42 -7.35
N TYR A 125 3.14 -11.94 -6.12
CA TYR A 125 2.18 -12.16 -5.05
C TYR A 125 0.81 -11.51 -5.35
N PHE A 126 0.78 -10.33 -5.94
CA PHE A 126 -0.46 -9.65 -6.34
C PHE A 126 -1.20 -10.45 -7.40
N LEU A 127 -0.50 -10.90 -8.44
CA LEU A 127 -1.09 -11.68 -9.54
C LEU A 127 -1.68 -13.03 -9.08
N ILE A 128 -1.17 -13.61 -7.98
CA ILE A 128 -1.75 -14.81 -7.35
C ILE A 128 -3.06 -14.49 -6.61
N ASN A 129 -3.17 -13.33 -5.99
CA ASN A 129 -4.28 -12.97 -5.09
C ASN A 129 -5.40 -12.18 -5.77
N ILE A 130 -5.11 -11.45 -6.87
CA ILE A 130 -6.12 -10.73 -7.66
C ILE A 130 -7.28 -11.65 -8.09
N PRO A 131 -7.04 -12.86 -8.67
CA PRO A 131 -8.13 -13.78 -9.03
C PRO A 131 -8.96 -14.28 -7.83
N GLN A 132 -8.38 -14.25 -6.63
CA GLN A 132 -9.05 -14.64 -5.38
C GLN A 132 -9.93 -13.52 -4.81
N LYS A 133 -9.98 -12.36 -5.47
CA LYS A 133 -10.75 -11.17 -5.04
C LYS A 133 -10.37 -10.65 -3.66
N LYS A 134 -9.12 -10.87 -3.24
CA LYS A 134 -8.57 -10.25 -2.03
C LYS A 134 -8.19 -8.81 -2.35
N ARG A 135 -8.58 -7.86 -1.50
CA ARG A 135 -8.07 -6.49 -1.58
C ARG A 135 -6.60 -6.47 -1.19
N ILE A 136 -5.81 -5.69 -1.94
CA ILE A 136 -4.36 -5.58 -1.72
C ILE A 136 -4.02 -4.12 -1.50
N VAL A 137 -3.38 -3.81 -0.38
CA VAL A 137 -2.86 -2.47 -0.07
C VAL A 137 -1.36 -2.58 0.13
N LEU A 138 -0.59 -1.85 -0.68
CA LEU A 138 0.84 -1.67 -0.51
C LEU A 138 1.09 -0.24 -0.03
N ILE A 139 1.66 -0.07 1.15
CA ILE A 139 2.10 1.22 1.68
C ILE A 139 3.62 1.27 1.59
N ILE A 140 4.13 2.28 0.89
CA ILE A 140 5.55 2.50 0.66
C ILE A 140 5.96 3.76 1.43
N ASP A 141 6.80 3.59 2.45
CA ASP A 141 7.38 4.71 3.21
C ASP A 141 8.65 5.24 2.52
N TYR A 142 8.98 6.50 2.81
CA TYR A 142 10.11 7.23 2.22
C TYR A 142 10.08 7.21 0.68
N ALA A 143 8.93 7.49 0.08
CA ALA A 143 8.75 7.43 -1.37
C ALA A 143 9.73 8.36 -2.13
N GLU A 144 10.13 9.48 -1.52
CA GLU A 144 11.16 10.40 -1.99
C GLU A 144 12.53 9.73 -2.23
N THR A 145 12.79 8.58 -1.60
CA THR A 145 14.03 7.81 -1.73
C THR A 145 13.99 6.73 -2.82
N ILE A 146 12.84 6.58 -3.48
CA ILE A 146 12.58 5.53 -4.48
C ILE A 146 12.16 6.16 -5.81
N ILE A 147 11.40 7.25 -5.74
CA ILE A 147 11.05 8.10 -6.86
C ILE A 147 11.44 9.53 -6.48
N PRO A 148 12.74 9.88 -6.60
CA PRO A 148 13.17 11.23 -6.30
C PRO A 148 12.60 12.22 -7.30
N ALA A 149 12.28 13.42 -6.82
CA ALA A 149 11.79 14.53 -7.65
C ALA A 149 12.94 15.19 -8.43
N ASP A 150 13.63 14.41 -9.27
CA ASP A 150 14.72 14.86 -10.15
C ASP A 150 14.38 14.57 -11.62
N ASP A 151 15.17 15.13 -12.53
CA ASP A 151 15.05 14.84 -13.95
C ASP A 151 15.31 13.36 -14.24
N ILE A 152 14.54 12.75 -15.15
CA ILE A 152 14.70 11.33 -15.55
C ILE A 152 16.14 11.01 -15.96
N ALA A 153 16.86 11.98 -16.54
CA ALA A 153 18.26 11.85 -16.95
C ALA A 153 19.25 11.69 -15.78
N ARG A 154 18.84 12.04 -14.57
CA ARG A 154 19.64 11.96 -13.33
C ARG A 154 19.30 10.76 -12.46
N LEU A 155 18.18 10.09 -12.75
CA LEU A 155 17.78 8.88 -12.06
C LEU A 155 18.76 7.73 -12.34
N ASP A 156 19.16 7.03 -11.28
CA ASP A 156 19.95 5.81 -11.43
C ASP A 156 19.10 4.68 -12.06
N GLU A 157 19.70 3.50 -12.28
CA GLU A 157 18.97 2.37 -12.88
C GLU A 157 17.83 1.87 -11.99
N THR A 158 18.01 1.90 -10.67
CA THR A 158 17.04 1.43 -9.69
C THR A 158 15.86 2.39 -9.59
N ASP A 159 16.13 3.70 -9.55
CA ASP A 159 15.10 4.75 -9.55
C ASP A 159 14.25 4.68 -10.82
N ARG A 160 14.89 4.53 -11.99
CA ARG A 160 14.19 4.35 -13.27
C ARG A 160 13.34 3.08 -13.26
N TYR A 161 13.86 1.98 -12.72
CA TYR A 161 13.09 0.74 -12.57
C TYR A 161 11.84 0.95 -11.70
N CYS A 162 11.98 1.60 -10.55
CA CYS A 162 10.88 1.86 -9.64
C CYS A 162 9.82 2.77 -10.27
N PHE A 163 10.25 3.87 -10.89
CA PHE A 163 9.38 4.80 -11.60
C PHE A 163 8.56 4.08 -12.68
N VAL A 164 9.21 3.30 -13.55
CA VAL A 164 8.53 2.55 -14.60
C VAL A 164 7.58 1.51 -14.02
N THR A 165 7.99 0.80 -12.96
CA THR A 165 7.17 -0.23 -12.31
C THR A 165 5.90 0.35 -11.71
N LEU A 166 6.01 1.42 -10.92
CA LEU A 166 4.86 2.07 -10.29
C LEU A 166 3.95 2.71 -11.33
N ASN A 167 4.51 3.33 -12.36
CA ASN A 167 3.72 3.88 -13.47
C ASN A 167 2.95 2.77 -14.20
N ARG A 168 3.60 1.63 -14.47
CA ARG A 168 2.94 0.48 -15.10
C ARG A 168 1.84 -0.10 -14.21
N TRP A 169 2.09 -0.31 -12.93
CA TRP A 169 1.07 -0.76 -11.97
C TRP A 169 -0.11 0.21 -11.92
N SER A 170 0.14 1.52 -12.02
CA SER A 170 -0.92 2.54 -11.97
C SER A 170 -1.86 2.55 -13.18
N HIS A 171 -1.40 2.03 -14.32
CA HIS A 171 -2.17 1.99 -15.58
C HIS A 171 -2.63 0.58 -15.96
N ASP A 172 -2.21 -0.45 -15.22
CA ASP A 172 -2.59 -1.84 -15.50
C ASP A 172 -4.05 -2.09 -15.06
N PRO A 173 -4.97 -2.39 -16.00
CA PRO A 173 -6.36 -2.66 -15.65
C PRO A 173 -6.53 -3.83 -14.68
N LEU A 174 -5.61 -4.81 -14.68
CA LEU A 174 -5.64 -5.92 -13.73
C LEU A 174 -5.49 -5.43 -12.28
N PHE A 175 -4.69 -4.38 -12.06
CA PHE A 175 -4.47 -3.83 -10.73
C PHE A 175 -5.66 -2.98 -10.28
N THR A 176 -6.13 -2.07 -11.15
CA THR A 176 -7.25 -1.19 -10.81
C THR A 176 -8.56 -1.97 -10.63
N GLN A 177 -8.83 -2.98 -11.47
CA GLN A 177 -10.00 -3.84 -11.34
C GLN A 177 -9.84 -4.91 -10.23
N GLY A 178 -8.60 -5.28 -9.91
CA GLY A 178 -8.24 -6.27 -8.90
C GLY A 178 -8.23 -5.77 -7.45
N ASP A 179 -8.70 -4.55 -7.20
CA ASP A 179 -8.68 -3.89 -5.87
C ASP A 179 -7.27 -3.83 -5.25
N VAL A 180 -6.28 -3.52 -6.08
CA VAL A 180 -4.92 -3.18 -5.65
C VAL A 180 -4.86 -1.68 -5.39
N SER A 181 -4.26 -1.27 -4.28
CA SER A 181 -4.01 0.12 -3.94
C SER A 181 -2.58 0.28 -3.45
N ILE A 182 -1.83 1.16 -4.09
CA ILE A 182 -0.44 1.51 -3.76
C ILE A 182 -0.47 2.93 -3.20
N ILE A 183 0.05 3.09 -1.99
CA ILE A 183 0.04 4.34 -1.25
C ILE A 183 1.48 4.72 -0.96
N LEU A 184 1.93 5.81 -1.56
CA LEU A 184 3.25 6.38 -1.37
C LEU A 184 3.19 7.43 -0.25
N PHE A 185 4.08 7.31 0.72
CA PHE A 185 4.25 8.27 1.81
C PHE A 185 5.50 9.11 1.53
N SER A 186 5.35 10.44 1.54
CA SER A 186 6.45 11.36 1.30
C SER A 186 6.39 12.61 2.16
N GLU A 187 7.54 13.24 2.46
CA GLU A 187 7.65 14.52 3.16
C GLU A 187 8.03 15.68 2.22
#